data_AF-A0A1G5IX92-F1
#
_entry.id   AF-A0A1G5IX92-F1
#
_cell.length_a   1.000
_cell.length_b   1.000
_cell.length_c   1.000
_cell.angle_alpha   90.00
_cell.angle_beta   90.00
_cell.angle_gamma   90.00
#
_symmetry.space_group_name_H-M   'P 1'
#
loop_
_entity.id
_entity.type
_entity.pdbx_description
1 polymer ?
#
loop_
_entity_poly.entity_id
_entity_poly.type
_entity_poly.pdbx_seq_one_letter_code
_entity_poly.pdbx_strand_id
1 'polypeptide(L)'
;MKITQIAQGVPSPQSPAEGRVGTGPSFEERFKGAVAEVNAKQQSADSAAEQVVSGKMGIHEGMLALQEADIAMKALLQVRNKVISAYNDVMKMQV
;
A
#
# COMPACT_ATOMS: atom_id res chain seq x y z
N MET A 1 46.38 -6.43 -51.17
CA MET A 1 45.13 -7.19 -50.98
C MET A 1 44.95 -7.31 -49.47
N LYS A 2 44.17 -6.51 -48.73
CA LYS A 2 42.70 -6.26 -48.71
C LYS A 2 41.87 -7.54 -48.72
N ILE A 3 41.50 -8.02 -47.52
CA ILE A 3 40.18 -8.50 -47.04
C ILE A 3 40.38 -8.90 -45.56
N THR A 4 40.10 -8.06 -44.56
CA THR A 4 38.78 -7.78 -43.96
C THR A 4 37.88 -9.00 -43.82
N GLN A 5 37.76 -9.54 -42.60
CA GLN A 5 36.47 -9.99 -42.07
C GLN A 5 36.47 -9.89 -40.54
N ILE A 6 35.87 -8.80 -40.06
CA ILE A 6 35.35 -8.65 -38.70
C ILE A 6 33.95 -9.27 -38.67
N ALA A 7 33.71 -10.18 -37.74
CA ALA A 7 32.37 -10.55 -37.26
C ALA A 7 32.53 -10.79 -35.76
N GLN A 8 32.32 -9.77 -34.92
CA GLN A 8 31.00 -9.41 -34.38
C GLN A 8 30.30 -10.69 -33.89
N GLY A 9 30.35 -10.99 -32.58
CA GLY A 9 29.71 -10.14 -31.59
C GLY A 9 28.22 -10.46 -31.58
N VAL A 10 27.86 -11.66 -31.10
CA VAL A 10 26.48 -12.00 -30.78
C VAL A 10 26.46 -12.36 -29.30
N PRO A 11 26.16 -11.43 -28.39
CA PRO A 11 25.80 -11.80 -27.04
C PRO A 11 24.49 -12.58 -27.12
N SER A 12 24.50 -13.80 -26.60
CA SER A 12 23.32 -14.63 -26.40
C SER A 12 22.22 -13.79 -25.73
N PRO A 13 20.94 -13.93 -26.13
CA PRO A 13 19.85 -13.25 -25.47
C PRO A 13 19.84 -13.70 -24.01
N GLN A 14 20.31 -12.83 -23.12
CA GLN A 14 20.11 -12.97 -21.70
C GLN A 14 18.60 -12.99 -21.49
N SER A 15 18.10 -14.10 -20.92
CA SER A 15 16.73 -14.23 -20.45
C SER A 15 16.28 -12.93 -19.77
N PRO A 16 15.03 -12.48 -19.98
CA PRO A 16 14.50 -11.34 -19.25
C PRO A 16 14.77 -11.61 -17.78
N ALA A 17 15.56 -10.74 -17.15
CA ALA A 17 15.86 -10.81 -15.74
C ALA A 17 14.53 -10.99 -14.99
N GLU A 18 14.34 -12.19 -14.44
CA GLU A 18 13.28 -12.45 -13.49
C GLU A 18 13.33 -11.33 -12.47
N GLY A 19 12.20 -10.65 -12.34
CA GLY A 19 12.07 -9.43 -11.56
C GLY A 19 12.73 -9.61 -10.22
N ARG A 20 13.61 -8.68 -9.87
CA ARG A 20 14.04 -8.52 -8.48
C ARG A 20 12.77 -8.26 -7.68
N VAL A 21 12.18 -9.31 -7.11
CA VAL A 21 11.19 -9.19 -6.05
C VAL A 21 11.96 -8.50 -4.93
N GLY A 22 11.72 -7.20 -4.79
CA GLY A 22 12.42 -6.38 -3.81
C GLY A 22 12.26 -7.02 -2.43
N THR A 23 13.34 -7.05 -1.66
CA THR A 23 13.44 -7.65 -0.32
C THR A 23 12.60 -6.92 0.76
N GLY A 24 11.53 -6.24 0.37
CA GLY A 24 10.61 -5.53 1.25
C GLY A 24 9.28 -6.26 1.39
N PRO A 25 8.46 -5.89 2.39
CA PRO A 25 7.17 -6.50 2.58
C PRO A 25 6.32 -6.35 1.33
N SER A 26 5.64 -7.45 0.98
CA SER A 26 4.69 -7.56 -0.10
C SER A 26 3.56 -6.53 0.06
N PHE A 27 2.87 -6.24 -1.04
CA PHE A 27 1.71 -5.35 -0.99
C PHE A 27 0.65 -5.87 0.00
N GLU A 28 0.42 -7.19 0.04
CA GLU A 28 -0.53 -7.81 0.96
C GLU A 28 -0.15 -7.55 2.42
N GLU A 29 1.13 -7.74 2.78
CA GLU A 29 1.62 -7.47 4.14
C GLU A 29 1.49 -5.99 4.51
N ARG A 30 1.80 -5.09 3.58
CA ARG A 30 1.61 -3.65 3.79
C ARG A 30 0.14 -3.28 3.96
N PHE A 31 -0.74 -3.84 3.14
CA PHE A 31 -2.17 -3.58 3.22
C PHE A 31 -2.76 -4.12 4.52
N LYS A 32 -2.39 -5.34 4.93
CA LYS A 32 -2.75 -5.90 6.24
C LYS A 32 -2.25 -5.02 7.39
N GLY A 33 -1.01 -4.55 7.31
CA GLY A 33 -0.44 -3.61 8.27
C GLY A 33 -1.24 -2.31 8.36
N ALA A 34 -1.60 -1.71 7.23
CA ALA A 34 -2.41 -0.50 7.18
C ALA A 34 -3.82 -0.71 7.78
N VAL A 35 -4.45 -1.86 7.51
CA VAL A 35 -5.75 -2.21 8.13
C VAL A 35 -5.62 -2.30 9.65
N ALA A 36 -4.55 -2.95 10.15
CA ALA A 36 -4.29 -3.05 11.59
C ALA A 36 -4.03 -1.68 12.22
N GLU A 37 -3.29 -0.80 11.54
CA GLU A 37 -3.02 0.57 11.99
C GLU A 37 -4.30 1.39 12.08
N VAL A 38 -5.17 1.36 11.06
CA VAL A 38 -6.48 2.04 11.11
C VAL A 38 -7.32 1.50 12.26
N ASN A 39 -7.33 0.19 12.48
CA ASN A 39 -8.06 -0.41 13.59
C ASN A 39 -7.52 0.07 14.95
N ALA A 40 -6.21 0.15 15.13
CA ALA A 40 -5.60 0.69 16.35
C ALA A 40 -5.97 2.17 16.55
N LYS A 41 -5.97 2.98 15.49
CA LYS A 41 -6.42 4.38 15.55
C LYS A 41 -7.89 4.51 15.95
N GLN A 42 -8.76 3.66 15.42
CA GLN A 42 -10.18 3.62 15.82
C GLN A 42 -10.34 3.28 17.31
N GLN A 43 -9.66 2.24 17.81
CA GLN A 43 -9.69 1.90 19.23
C GLN A 43 -9.16 3.04 20.12
N SER A 44 -8.11 3.72 19.67
CA SER A 44 -7.59 4.90 20.37
C SER A 44 -8.59 6.05 20.38
N ALA A 45 -9.31 6.28 19.29
CA ALA A 45 -10.36 7.30 19.21
C ALA A 45 -11.55 6.97 20.14
N ASP A 46 -11.95 5.70 20.20
CA ASP A 46 -13.02 5.25 21.11
C ASP A 46 -12.61 5.46 22.57
N SER A 47 -11.39 5.07 22.95
CA SER A 47 -10.87 5.31 24.30
C SER A 47 -10.74 6.81 24.61
N ALA A 48 -10.30 7.62 23.65
CA ALA A 48 -10.21 9.06 23.81
C ALA A 48 -11.60 9.67 24.03
N ALA A 49 -12.63 9.21 23.32
CA ALA A 49 -14.00 9.64 23.52
C ALA A 49 -14.51 9.32 24.94
N GLU A 50 -14.23 8.13 25.47
CA GLU A 50 -14.56 7.77 26.86
C GLU A 50 -13.82 8.64 27.88
N GLN A 51 -12.55 8.96 27.61
CA GLN A 51 -11.75 9.83 28.47
C GLN A 51 -12.25 11.28 28.46
N VAL A 52 -12.72 11.77 27.32
CA VAL A 52 -13.36 13.08 27.22
C VAL A 52 -14.66 13.13 28.03
N VAL A 53 -15.53 12.12 27.88
CA VAL A 53 -16.80 12.06 28.62
C VAL A 53 -16.57 11.94 30.13
N SER A 54 -15.53 11.22 30.55
CA SER A 54 -15.16 11.08 31.96
C SER A 54 -14.35 12.27 32.52
N GLY A 55 -14.07 13.30 31.71
CA GLY A 55 -13.33 14.50 32.11
C GLY A 55 -11.83 14.28 32.33
N LYS A 56 -11.28 13.13 31.90
CA LYS A 56 -9.85 12.77 32.04
C LYS A 56 -8.99 13.27 30.88
N MET A 57 -9.62 13.65 29.77
CA MET A 57 -8.96 14.17 28.57
C MET A 57 -9.71 15.42 28.08
N GLY A 58 -8.99 16.39 27.51
CA GLY A 58 -9.60 17.57 26.91
C GLY A 58 -10.37 17.22 25.64
N ILE A 59 -11.49 17.92 25.39
CA ILE A 59 -12.31 17.73 24.19
C ILE A 59 -11.47 17.90 22.90
N HIS A 60 -10.52 18.83 22.90
CA HIS A 60 -9.65 19.07 21.74
C HIS A 60 -8.79 17.85 21.40
N GLU A 61 -8.19 17.22 22.41
CA GLU A 61 -7.32 16.05 22.25
C GLU A 61 -8.13 14.83 21.78
N GLY A 62 -9.32 14.62 22.36
CA GLY A 62 -10.20 13.56 21.90
C GLY A 62 -10.71 13.78 20.46
N MET A 63 -10.99 15.04 20.10
CA MET A 63 -11.38 15.37 18.73
C MET A 63 -10.25 15.11 17.72
N LEU A 64 -8.99 15.37 18.08
CA LEU A 64 -7.84 15.04 17.25
C LEU A 64 -7.73 13.53 17.00
N ALA A 65 -7.88 12.71 18.05
CA ALA A 65 -7.85 11.25 17.91
C ALA A 65 -8.96 10.74 16.97
N LEU A 66 -10.17 11.28 17.10
CA LEU A 66 -11.29 11.00 16.19
C LEU A 66 -11.01 11.40 14.74
N GLN A 67 -10.43 12.59 14.53
CA GLN A 67 -10.09 13.09 13.19
C GLN A 67 -8.99 12.24 12.53
N GLU A 68 -7.96 11.86 13.27
CA GLU A 68 -6.91 10.97 12.76
C GLU A 68 -7.48 9.63 12.30
N ALA A 69 -8.35 9.03 13.11
CA ALA A 69 -8.93 7.73 12.80
C ALA A 69 -9.86 7.80 11.57
N ASP A 70 -10.67 8.87 11.45
CA ASP A 70 -11.52 9.12 10.27
C ASP A 70 -10.71 9.35 8.99
N ILE A 71 -9.66 10.18 9.03
CA ILE A 71 -8.79 10.43 7.88
C ILE A 71 -8.07 9.13 7.45
N ALA A 72 -7.55 8.37 8.41
CA ALA A 72 -6.86 7.11 8.14
C ALA A 72 -7.80 6.07 7.51
N MET A 73 -9.04 5.97 8.01
CA MET A 73 -10.07 5.10 7.42
C MET A 73 -10.41 5.53 5.99
N LYS A 74 -10.62 6.83 5.74
CA LYS A 74 -10.89 7.36 4.39
C LYS A 74 -9.77 7.01 3.42
N ALA A 75 -8.51 7.17 3.84
CA ALA A 75 -7.35 6.81 3.04
C ALA A 75 -7.34 5.29 2.71
N LEU A 76 -7.58 4.44 3.70
CA LEU A 76 -7.65 2.99 3.51
C LEU A 76 -8.76 2.58 2.52
N LEU A 77 -9.93 3.19 2.63
CA LEU A 77 -11.05 2.93 1.71
C LEU A 77 -10.72 3.33 0.28
N GLN A 78 -9.98 4.43 0.07
CA GLN A 78 -9.50 4.81 -1.26
C GLN A 78 -8.57 3.74 -1.85
N VAL A 79 -7.62 3.25 -1.06
CA VAL A 79 -6.73 2.16 -1.49
C VAL A 79 -7.52 0.90 -1.80
N ARG A 80 -8.42 0.48 -0.90
CA ARG A 80 -9.30 -0.68 -1.10
C ARG A 80 -10.07 -0.58 -2.41
N ASN A 81 -10.68 0.57 -2.68
CA ASN A 81 -11.44 0.79 -3.91
C ASN A 81 -10.55 0.68 -5.15
N LYS A 82 -9.33 1.24 -5.12
CA LYS A 82 -8.37 1.11 -6.22
C LYS A 82 -7.92 -0.32 -6.47
N VAL A 83 -7.69 -1.10 -5.42
CA VAL A 83 -7.35 -2.53 -5.55
C VAL A 83 -8.49 -3.32 -6.20
N ILE A 84 -9.74 -3.07 -5.77
CA ILE A 84 -10.92 -3.72 -6.37
C ILE A 84 -11.08 -3.32 -7.84
N SER A 85 -10.90 -2.04 -8.17
CA SER A 85 -10.94 -1.57 -9.56
C SER A 85 -9.86 -2.24 -10.41
N ALA A 86 -8.61 -2.26 -9.94
CA ALA A 86 -7.51 -2.90 -10.67
C ALA A 86 -7.75 -4.39 -10.90
N TYR A 87 -8.30 -5.10 -9.91
CA TYR A 87 -8.70 -6.50 -10.07
C TYR A 87 -9.78 -6.66 -11.16
N ASN A 88 -10.84 -5.84 -11.11
CA ASN A 88 -11.91 -5.87 -12.11
C ASN A 88 -11.41 -5.54 -13.52
N ASP A 89 -10.48 -4.59 -13.66
CA ASP A 89 -9.91 -4.19 -14.95
C ASP A 89 -9.08 -5.32 -15.58
N VAL A 90 -8.29 -6.03 -14.77
CA VAL A 90 -7.54 -7.23 -15.23
C VAL A 90 -8.50 -8.32 -15.71
N MET A 91 -9.60 -8.57 -15.00
CA MET A 91 -10.60 -9.56 -15.45
C MET A 91 -11.25 -9.17 -16.79
N LYS A 92 -11.48 -7.87 -17.03
CA LYS A 92 -12.07 -7.37 -18.28
C LYS A 92 -11.10 -7.39 -19.47
N MET A 93 -9.79 -7.44 -19.24
CA MET A 93 -8.79 -7.57 -20.31
C MET A 93 -8.67 -9.01 -20.85
N GLN A 94 -9.12 -10.01 -20.08
CA GLN A 94 -8.96 -11.43 -20.42
C GLN A 94 -10.18 -12.04 -21.12
N VAL A 95 -11.25 -11.27 -21.33
CA VAL A 95 -12.44 -11.69 -22.10
C VAL A 95 -12.38 -11.22 -23.55
#